data_AF-A0A524G850-F1
#
_entry.id   AF-A0A524G850-F1
#
_cell.length_a   1.000
_cell.length_b   1.000
_cell.length_c   1.000
_cell.angle_alpha   90.00
_cell.angle_beta   90.00
_cell.angle_gamma   90.00
#
_symmetry.space_group_name_H-M   'P 1'
#
loop_
_entity.id
_entity.type
_entity.pdbx_description
1 polymer ?
#
loop_
_entity_poly.entity_id
_entity_poly.type
_entity_poly.pdbx_seq_one_letter_code
_entity_poly.pdbx_strand_id
1 'polypeptide(L)'
;MATRYEFDYKYIERFCINNQITLNLNQEQLNHMTTTGTISLLVEQISDIAEQLCPDKESQREFFEQQIRDYHPLSLSLYVLNDDLWKIMSSKNKYPDRMLPMITIPWFCWQEEEVSKKNPSGVKKQEDPSNSFCMMLDKGILTVSGNGGDFAGLLEGRIVDQHKGIRPLIIPGSFGSKDIVANYESRTIHLKIRTQSLKTELYPKPLEELDYFHSEHPRVFYEHGIQLTLKGEDVNLKVGARRDTTLRGDVLVFLGKDFREETDSIKILMFHLWLSILNRISFL
;
A
#
# COMPACT_ATOMS: atom_id res chain seq x y z
N MET A 1 -15.28 13.96 5.95
CA MET A 1 -14.05 13.73 6.77
C MET A 1 -12.91 14.59 6.22
N ALA A 2 -11.85 14.90 6.98
CA ALA A 2 -10.67 15.65 6.50
C ALA A 2 -9.45 14.74 6.23
N THR A 3 -8.54 15.18 5.36
CA THR A 3 -7.19 14.61 5.22
C THR A 3 -6.41 14.69 6.53
N ARG A 4 -5.31 13.93 6.60
CA ARG A 4 -4.28 14.09 7.64
C ARG A 4 -3.08 14.91 7.19
N TYR A 5 -2.97 15.12 5.88
CA TYR A 5 -1.97 16.00 5.27
C TYR A 5 -2.51 17.43 5.18
N GLU A 6 -1.64 18.39 5.51
CA GLU A 6 -1.84 19.83 5.34
C GLU A 6 -1.10 20.33 4.10
N PHE A 7 -1.83 20.93 3.16
CA PHE A 7 -1.29 21.53 1.94
C PHE A 7 -1.02 23.03 2.16
N ASP A 8 0.09 23.57 1.61
CA ASP A 8 0.25 25.03 1.49
C ASP A 8 -0.82 25.57 0.54
N TYR A 9 -1.67 26.47 1.05
CA TYR A 9 -2.82 26.99 0.34
C TYR A 9 -2.45 27.66 -0.99
N LYS A 10 -1.27 28.27 -1.12
CA LYS A 10 -0.84 28.93 -2.37
C LYS A 10 -0.64 27.96 -3.52
N TYR A 11 -0.30 26.71 -3.22
CA TYR A 11 -0.18 25.66 -4.24
C TYR A 11 -1.56 25.14 -4.65
N ILE A 12 -2.49 25.01 -3.69
CA ILE A 12 -3.90 24.67 -3.96
C ILE A 12 -4.56 25.76 -4.80
N GLU A 13 -4.41 27.04 -4.42
CA GLU A 13 -4.96 28.19 -5.15
C GLU A 13 -4.44 28.26 -6.59
N ARG A 14 -3.11 28.12 -6.79
CA ARG A 14 -2.50 28.04 -8.14
C ARG A 14 -3.01 26.85 -8.94
N PHE A 15 -3.16 25.69 -8.31
CA PHE A 15 -3.69 24.49 -8.96
C PHE A 15 -5.15 24.70 -9.39
N CYS A 16 -5.98 25.29 -8.55
CA CYS A 16 -7.36 25.63 -8.86
C CYS A 16 -7.46 26.65 -10.01
N ILE A 17 -6.66 27.73 -9.98
CA ILE A 17 -6.61 28.73 -11.05
C ILE A 17 -6.18 28.11 -12.39
N ASN A 18 -5.09 27.32 -12.39
CA ASN A 18 -4.53 26.73 -13.62
C ASN A 18 -5.48 25.73 -14.29
N ASN A 19 -6.27 25.00 -13.49
CA ASN A 19 -7.20 23.97 -13.97
C ASN A 19 -8.68 24.42 -13.97
N GLN A 20 -8.96 25.70 -13.69
CA GLN A 20 -10.31 26.29 -13.64
C GLN A 20 -11.27 25.64 -12.61
N ILE A 21 -10.71 25.10 -11.52
CA ILE A 21 -11.45 24.37 -10.48
C ILE A 21 -11.95 25.35 -9.40
N THR A 22 -13.20 25.16 -8.97
CA THR A 22 -13.77 25.84 -7.80
C THR A 22 -13.57 25.00 -6.54
N LEU A 23 -12.96 25.59 -5.51
CA LEU A 23 -12.80 24.99 -4.18
C LEU A 23 -13.45 25.91 -3.13
N ASN A 24 -14.50 25.43 -2.47
CA ASN A 24 -15.18 26.15 -1.39
C ASN A 24 -14.60 25.76 -0.03
N LEU A 25 -13.83 26.64 0.60
CA LEU A 25 -13.33 26.45 1.97
C LEU A 25 -14.38 26.81 3.01
N ASN A 26 -14.43 26.04 4.11
CA ASN A 26 -15.28 26.35 5.25
C ASN A 26 -14.60 27.36 6.21
N GLN A 27 -15.35 27.90 7.18
CA GLN A 27 -14.83 28.93 8.10
C GLN A 27 -13.65 28.46 8.95
N GLU A 28 -13.60 27.18 9.34
CA GLU A 28 -12.49 26.60 10.11
C GLU A 28 -11.21 26.55 9.26
N GLN A 29 -11.32 26.10 8.01
CA GLN A 29 -10.22 26.10 7.03
C GLN A 29 -9.73 27.52 6.74
N LEU A 30 -10.62 28.50 6.57
CA LEU A 30 -10.26 29.92 6.36
C LEU A 30 -9.53 30.50 7.58
N ASN A 31 -9.98 30.20 8.80
CA ASN A 31 -9.32 30.63 10.03
C ASN A 31 -7.92 29.99 10.18
N HIS A 32 -7.79 28.70 9.86
CA HIS A 32 -6.53 27.96 9.90
C HIS A 32 -5.53 28.52 8.86
N MET A 33 -5.95 28.62 7.60
CA MET A 33 -5.21 29.22 6.49
C MET A 33 -4.66 30.62 6.83
N THR A 34 -5.48 31.46 7.48
CA THR A 34 -5.08 32.81 7.92
C THR A 34 -3.99 32.79 9.00
N THR A 35 -3.89 31.70 9.75
CA THR A 35 -2.95 31.53 10.88
C THR A 35 -1.64 30.84 10.46
N THR A 36 -1.71 29.79 9.63
CA THR A 36 -0.56 28.93 9.29
C THR A 36 -0.12 29.02 7.81
N GLY A 37 -0.98 29.52 6.92
CA GLY A 37 -0.81 29.40 5.46
C GLY A 37 -1.17 28.02 4.90
N THR A 38 -1.60 27.07 5.73
CA THR A 38 -1.89 25.68 5.37
C THR A 38 -3.36 25.31 5.56
N ILE A 39 -3.84 24.34 4.77
CA ILE A 39 -5.17 23.76 4.90
C ILE A 39 -5.13 22.22 4.84
N SER A 40 -5.89 21.56 5.70
CA SER A 40 -6.34 20.18 5.45
C SER A 40 -7.62 20.22 4.62
N LEU A 41 -7.68 19.43 3.54
CA LEU A 41 -8.86 19.35 2.67
C LEU A 41 -9.86 18.32 3.20
N LEU A 42 -11.13 18.49 2.87
CA LEU A 42 -12.14 17.46 3.08
C LEU A 42 -12.02 16.37 2.01
N VAL A 43 -12.34 15.12 2.38
CA VAL A 43 -12.52 13.99 1.44
C VAL A 43 -13.54 14.36 0.36
N GLU A 44 -14.60 15.07 0.77
CA GLU A 44 -15.61 15.64 -0.13
C GLU A 44 -14.99 16.67 -1.08
N GLN A 45 -14.22 17.66 -0.59
CA GLN A 45 -13.53 18.64 -1.45
C GLN A 45 -12.56 17.98 -2.45
N ILE A 46 -11.84 16.92 -2.05
CA ILE A 46 -10.96 16.15 -2.95
C ILE A 46 -11.78 15.36 -3.97
N SER A 47 -12.97 14.87 -3.60
CA SER A 47 -13.96 14.34 -4.54
C SER A 47 -14.43 15.40 -5.54
N ASP A 48 -14.79 16.59 -5.09
CA ASP A 48 -15.29 17.68 -5.94
C ASP A 48 -14.22 18.20 -6.91
N ILE A 49 -12.95 18.27 -6.47
CA ILE A 49 -11.80 18.63 -7.32
C ILE A 49 -11.56 17.53 -8.38
N ALA A 50 -11.68 16.25 -8.01
CA ALA A 50 -11.51 15.14 -8.94
C ALA A 50 -12.64 15.07 -9.99
N GLU A 51 -13.89 15.39 -9.62
CA GLU A 51 -15.00 15.49 -10.58
C GLU A 51 -14.85 16.66 -11.54
N GLN A 52 -14.33 17.81 -11.09
CA GLN A 52 -14.09 18.97 -11.95
C GLN A 52 -12.93 18.73 -12.94
N LEU A 53 -11.94 17.91 -12.58
CA LEU A 53 -10.84 17.48 -13.46
C LEU A 53 -11.23 16.35 -14.42
N CYS A 54 -12.07 15.42 -13.95
CA CYS A 54 -12.41 14.20 -14.65
C CYS A 54 -13.94 13.97 -14.55
N PRO A 55 -14.75 14.68 -15.36
CA PRO A 55 -16.20 14.73 -15.22
C PRO A 55 -16.92 13.46 -15.70
N ASP A 56 -16.22 12.54 -16.35
CA ASP A 56 -16.77 11.32 -16.93
C ASP A 56 -15.89 10.09 -16.66
N LYS A 57 -16.38 8.91 -17.06
CA LYS A 57 -15.69 7.63 -16.81
C LYS A 57 -14.38 7.46 -17.60
N GLU A 58 -14.28 8.08 -18.76
CA GLU A 58 -13.15 7.89 -19.67
C GLU A 58 -11.97 8.72 -19.20
N SER A 59 -12.20 10.02 -18.92
CA SER A 59 -11.24 10.91 -18.26
C SER A 59 -10.80 10.39 -16.87
N GLN A 60 -11.70 9.86 -16.04
CA GLN A 60 -11.33 9.25 -14.75
C GLN A 60 -10.41 8.03 -14.94
N ARG A 61 -10.68 7.17 -15.92
CA ARG A 61 -9.81 6.02 -16.26
C ARG A 61 -8.45 6.49 -16.79
N GLU A 62 -8.44 7.43 -17.73
CA GLU A 62 -7.20 7.94 -18.31
C GLU A 62 -6.31 8.59 -17.24
N PHE A 63 -6.86 9.45 -16.39
CA PHE A 63 -6.14 10.04 -15.26
C PHE A 63 -5.56 8.96 -14.34
N PHE A 64 -6.36 7.95 -14.00
CA PHE A 64 -5.95 6.84 -13.14
C PHE A 64 -4.80 6.00 -13.73
N GLU A 65 -4.87 5.65 -15.01
CA GLU A 65 -3.87 4.82 -15.72
C GLU A 65 -2.63 5.62 -16.18
N GLN A 66 -2.72 6.93 -16.35
CA GLN A 66 -1.57 7.80 -16.68
C GLN A 66 -0.74 8.15 -15.44
N GLN A 67 -1.38 8.72 -14.41
CA GLN A 67 -0.71 9.29 -13.23
C GLN A 67 0.03 8.25 -12.40
N ILE A 68 -0.31 6.96 -12.52
CA ILE A 68 0.29 5.87 -11.74
C ILE A 68 1.82 5.82 -11.83
N ARG A 69 2.39 6.22 -12.98
CA ARG A 69 3.83 6.22 -13.24
C ARG A 69 4.60 7.24 -12.39
N ASP A 70 3.96 8.37 -12.10
CA ASP A 70 4.57 9.49 -11.37
C ASP A 70 4.58 9.26 -9.85
N TYR A 71 3.88 8.23 -9.37
CA TYR A 71 3.78 7.89 -7.95
C TYR A 71 4.76 6.81 -7.49
N HIS A 72 5.73 6.40 -8.31
CA HIS A 72 6.72 5.40 -7.90
C HIS A 72 7.69 5.96 -6.82
N PRO A 73 8.22 5.12 -5.91
CA PRO A 73 7.68 3.81 -5.54
C PRO A 73 6.32 3.97 -4.84
N LEU A 74 5.42 3.00 -5.06
CA LEU A 74 4.18 2.84 -4.30
C LEU A 74 4.29 1.71 -3.29
N SER A 75 3.58 1.88 -2.19
CA SER A 75 3.48 0.94 -1.08
C SER A 75 2.22 0.09 -1.25
N LEU A 76 2.37 -1.21 -1.47
CA LEU A 76 1.28 -2.20 -1.47
C LEU A 76 1.43 -3.15 -0.29
N SER A 77 0.33 -3.50 0.37
CA SER A 77 0.31 -4.59 1.35
C SER A 77 -1.00 -5.38 1.30
N LEU A 78 -0.92 -6.59 0.76
CA LEU A 78 -1.99 -7.58 0.68
C LEU A 78 -1.99 -8.43 1.96
N TYR A 79 -3.13 -8.54 2.63
CA TYR A 79 -3.38 -9.48 3.72
C TYR A 79 -4.51 -10.42 3.34
N VAL A 80 -4.43 -11.68 3.75
CA VAL A 80 -5.44 -12.70 3.47
C VAL A 80 -5.84 -13.39 4.77
N LEU A 81 -7.12 -13.28 5.12
CA LEU A 81 -7.67 -13.66 6.41
C LEU A 81 -8.47 -14.95 6.25
N ASN A 82 -7.85 -16.08 6.54
CA ASN A 82 -8.50 -17.40 6.60
C ASN A 82 -7.88 -18.29 7.69
N ASP A 83 -8.65 -19.28 8.14
CA ASP A 83 -8.31 -20.17 9.25
C ASP A 83 -6.96 -20.88 9.07
N ASP A 84 -6.58 -21.23 7.84
CA ASP A 84 -5.34 -21.98 7.57
C ASP A 84 -4.11 -21.07 7.71
N LEU A 85 -4.18 -19.83 7.23
CA LEU A 85 -3.16 -18.83 7.51
C LEU A 85 -3.13 -18.46 9.00
N TRP A 86 -4.28 -18.31 9.66
CA TRP A 86 -4.34 -18.04 11.10
C TRP A 86 -3.69 -19.15 11.94
N LYS A 87 -3.89 -20.43 11.60
CA LYS A 87 -3.18 -21.56 12.24
C LYS A 87 -1.65 -21.41 12.09
N ILE A 88 -1.16 -21.03 10.92
CA ILE A 88 0.28 -20.80 10.69
C ILE A 88 0.77 -19.61 11.52
N MET A 89 0.03 -18.48 11.54
CA MET A 89 0.38 -17.30 12.33
C MET A 89 0.39 -17.54 13.83
N SER A 90 -0.48 -18.42 14.35
CA SER A 90 -0.53 -18.74 15.80
C SER A 90 0.75 -19.38 16.34
N SER A 91 1.67 -19.84 15.48
CA SER A 91 3.00 -20.32 15.86
C SER A 91 4.02 -19.21 16.15
N LYS A 92 3.67 -17.93 15.96
CA LYS A 92 4.54 -16.78 16.26
C LYS A 92 4.82 -16.64 17.76
N ASN A 93 6.10 -16.60 18.13
CA ASN A 93 6.54 -16.40 19.52
C ASN A 93 6.24 -15.01 20.14
N LYS A 94 5.92 -13.97 19.34
CA LYS A 94 5.72 -12.59 19.82
C LYS A 94 4.29 -12.08 19.69
N TYR A 95 3.66 -12.29 18.53
CA TYR A 95 2.32 -11.77 18.18
C TYR A 95 1.48 -12.86 17.47
N PRO A 96 1.11 -13.97 18.15
CA PRO A 96 0.33 -15.07 17.56
C PRO A 96 -1.10 -14.67 17.17
N ASP A 97 -1.55 -13.54 17.69
CA ASP A 97 -2.81 -12.84 17.46
C ASP A 97 -2.82 -11.97 16.18
N ARG A 98 -1.67 -11.78 15.51
CA ARG A 98 -1.57 -10.88 14.35
C ARG A 98 -1.22 -11.57 13.05
N MET A 99 -1.88 -11.19 11.97
CA MET A 99 -1.65 -11.66 10.61
C MET A 99 -0.49 -10.91 9.93
N LEU A 100 0.49 -11.62 9.36
CA LEU A 100 1.48 -11.00 8.46
C LEU A 100 0.81 -10.52 7.16
N PRO A 101 1.36 -9.51 6.46
CA PRO A 101 1.03 -9.34 5.05
C PRO A 101 1.34 -10.65 4.32
N MET A 102 0.47 -11.03 3.39
CA MET A 102 0.75 -12.10 2.43
C MET A 102 1.68 -11.60 1.32
N ILE A 103 1.53 -10.35 0.88
CA ILE A 103 2.42 -9.77 -0.15
C ILE A 103 2.65 -8.29 0.11
N THR A 104 3.87 -7.81 -0.11
CA THR A 104 4.18 -6.37 -0.13
C THR A 104 4.99 -5.94 -1.34
N ILE A 105 4.79 -4.69 -1.74
CA ILE A 105 5.65 -3.95 -2.68
C ILE A 105 6.08 -2.65 -1.98
N PRO A 106 7.38 -2.33 -1.92
CA PRO A 106 8.53 -3.24 -2.08
C PRO A 106 8.57 -4.32 -0.95
N TRP A 107 9.51 -5.28 -0.94
CA TRP A 107 9.76 -6.13 0.26
C TRP A 107 10.79 -5.51 1.21
N PHE A 108 10.85 -6.07 2.41
CA PHE A 108 11.61 -5.61 3.58
C PHE A 108 12.57 -6.72 4.08
N CYS A 109 13.81 -6.80 3.56
CA CYS A 109 14.66 -8.00 3.60
C CYS A 109 15.41 -8.12 4.91
N TRP A 110 15.77 -9.36 5.25
CA TRP A 110 16.67 -9.60 6.37
C TRP A 110 18.14 -9.37 5.94
N GLN A 111 18.88 -8.60 6.74
CA GLN A 111 20.33 -8.44 6.64
C GLN A 111 20.95 -8.42 8.05
N GLU A 112 21.97 -9.23 8.30
CA GLU A 112 22.63 -9.33 9.62
C GLU A 112 23.26 -8.00 10.06
N GLU A 113 23.82 -7.25 9.10
CA GLU A 113 24.44 -5.93 9.29
C GLU A 113 23.45 -4.81 9.68
N GLU A 114 22.15 -5.01 9.48
CA GLU A 114 21.09 -4.06 9.87
C GLU A 114 20.55 -4.32 11.29
N VAL A 115 20.95 -5.43 11.92
CA VAL A 115 20.50 -5.79 13.29
C VAL A 115 21.05 -4.78 14.29
N SER A 116 20.16 -4.03 14.93
CA SER A 116 20.53 -2.95 15.86
C SER A 116 19.50 -2.76 16.97
N LYS A 117 19.82 -1.93 17.98
CA LYS A 117 18.86 -1.56 19.04
C LYS A 117 17.58 -0.87 18.52
N LYS A 118 17.60 -0.32 17.29
CA LYS A 118 16.43 0.30 16.63
C LYS A 118 15.75 -0.65 15.63
N ASN A 119 16.51 -1.58 15.05
CA ASN A 119 16.03 -2.61 14.14
C ASN A 119 16.44 -4.00 14.68
N PRO A 120 15.79 -4.51 15.74
CA PRO A 120 16.22 -5.73 16.42
C PRO A 120 16.03 -7.00 15.57
N SER A 121 15.32 -6.90 14.46
CA SER A 121 15.10 -8.01 13.52
C SER A 121 15.97 -7.91 12.26
N GLY A 122 16.77 -6.85 12.07
CA GLY A 122 17.61 -6.68 10.87
C GLY A 122 16.84 -6.56 9.56
N VAL A 123 15.61 -6.02 9.59
CA VAL A 123 14.71 -5.93 8.42
C VAL A 123 14.85 -4.57 7.73
N LYS A 124 15.09 -4.55 6.41
CA LYS A 124 15.37 -3.33 5.63
C LYS A 124 14.55 -3.27 4.34
N LYS A 125 13.80 -2.19 4.14
CA LYS A 125 13.12 -1.88 2.87
C LYS A 125 14.15 -1.79 1.74
N GLN A 126 13.99 -2.57 0.67
CA GLN A 126 14.79 -2.39 -0.55
C GLN A 126 14.04 -1.51 -1.55
N GLU A 127 14.59 -0.34 -1.82
CA GLU A 127 14.07 0.58 -2.83
C GLU A 127 14.71 0.26 -4.18
N ASP A 128 14.11 -0.69 -4.90
CA ASP A 128 14.47 -0.98 -6.29
C ASP A 128 14.00 0.18 -7.20
N PRO A 129 14.91 0.96 -7.81
CA PRO A 129 14.56 2.11 -8.65
C PRO A 129 14.07 1.71 -10.05
N SER A 130 14.16 0.42 -10.42
CA SER A 130 13.65 -0.10 -11.70
C SER A 130 12.17 -0.51 -11.65
N ASN A 131 11.48 -0.16 -10.56
CA ASN A 131 10.21 -0.78 -10.17
C ASN A 131 9.09 -0.66 -11.21
N SER A 132 8.62 -1.81 -11.67
CA SER A 132 7.58 -1.99 -12.68
C SER A 132 6.15 -1.92 -12.12
N PHE A 133 5.91 -1.06 -11.10
CA PHE A 133 4.55 -0.89 -10.59
C PHE A 133 3.62 -0.43 -11.71
N CYS A 134 2.43 -1.02 -11.79
CA CYS A 134 1.42 -0.69 -12.78
C CYS A 134 0.05 -1.03 -12.21
N MET A 135 -0.92 -0.17 -12.46
CA MET A 135 -2.32 -0.46 -12.17
C MET A 135 -3.20 -0.03 -13.35
N MET A 136 -4.12 -0.91 -13.75
CA MET A 136 -4.99 -0.75 -14.92
C MET A 136 -6.41 -1.21 -14.57
N LEU A 137 -7.43 -0.61 -15.17
CA LEU A 137 -8.83 -0.95 -14.94
C LEU A 137 -9.51 -1.31 -16.27
N ASP A 138 -9.73 -2.60 -16.54
CA ASP A 138 -10.46 -3.05 -17.73
C ASP A 138 -11.70 -3.86 -17.33
N LYS A 139 -12.88 -3.44 -17.81
CA LYS A 139 -14.15 -4.17 -17.72
C LYS A 139 -14.51 -4.65 -16.30
N GLY A 140 -14.31 -3.81 -15.30
CA GLY A 140 -14.57 -4.15 -13.89
C GLY A 140 -13.53 -5.08 -13.25
N ILE A 141 -12.34 -5.21 -13.86
CA ILE A 141 -11.18 -5.90 -13.29
C ILE A 141 -10.06 -4.87 -13.08
N LEU A 142 -9.78 -4.58 -11.82
CA LEU A 142 -8.61 -3.82 -11.40
C LEU A 142 -7.40 -4.77 -11.36
N THR A 143 -6.42 -4.54 -12.22
CA THR A 143 -5.17 -5.31 -12.25
C THR A 143 -4.05 -4.46 -11.67
N VAL A 144 -3.41 -4.95 -10.61
CA VAL A 144 -2.23 -4.36 -9.97
C VAL A 144 -1.03 -5.26 -10.19
N SER A 145 0.14 -4.71 -10.51
CA SER A 145 1.38 -5.49 -10.61
C SER A 145 2.61 -4.67 -10.25
N GLY A 146 3.70 -5.36 -9.90
CA GLY A 146 5.01 -4.77 -9.60
C GLY A 146 5.97 -5.81 -9.02
N ASN A 147 7.19 -5.41 -8.66
CA ASN A 147 8.16 -6.32 -8.04
C ASN A 147 8.05 -6.24 -6.50
N GLY A 148 7.90 -7.40 -5.85
CA GLY A 148 7.62 -7.48 -4.42
C GLY A 148 7.96 -8.83 -3.80
N GLY A 149 7.45 -9.05 -2.59
CA GLY A 149 7.71 -10.24 -1.80
C GLY A 149 6.49 -11.12 -1.53
N ASP A 150 6.67 -12.44 -1.63
CA ASP A 150 5.71 -13.49 -1.26
C ASP A 150 5.93 -13.98 0.17
N PHE A 151 4.99 -13.65 1.07
CA PHE A 151 4.98 -13.99 2.49
C PHE A 151 3.75 -14.86 2.82
N ALA A 152 3.88 -15.83 3.74
CA ALA A 152 2.71 -16.56 4.30
C ALA A 152 3.01 -17.25 5.64
N GLY A 153 4.17 -16.99 6.23
CA GLY A 153 4.73 -17.75 7.34
C GLY A 153 6.13 -17.29 7.67
N LEU A 154 6.59 -17.69 8.85
CA LEU A 154 7.98 -17.51 9.29
C LEU A 154 8.72 -18.86 9.23
N LEU A 155 10.04 -18.82 9.05
CA LEU A 155 10.91 -20.00 9.00
C LEU A 155 11.97 -19.96 10.11
N GLU A 156 12.31 -21.11 10.68
CA GLU A 156 13.35 -21.22 11.71
C GLU A 156 14.78 -21.06 11.15
N GLY A 157 15.65 -20.44 11.95
CA GLY A 157 16.86 -19.81 11.44
C GLY A 157 17.98 -20.77 11.01
N ARG A 158 18.34 -20.63 9.74
CA ARG A 158 19.74 -20.65 9.28
C ARG A 158 19.91 -20.05 7.88
N ILE A 159 18.87 -20.09 7.05
CA ILE A 159 18.92 -19.78 5.61
C ILE A 159 17.67 -19.00 5.17
N VAL A 160 17.82 -17.67 5.05
CA VAL A 160 17.11 -16.81 4.08
C VAL A 160 18.13 -15.80 3.52
N ASP A 161 19.22 -16.34 2.95
CA ASP A 161 20.21 -15.54 2.23
C ASP A 161 19.84 -15.54 0.74
N GLN A 162 19.59 -14.35 0.19
CA GLN A 162 19.22 -14.13 -1.21
C GLN A 162 20.21 -14.74 -2.22
N HIS A 163 21.47 -14.95 -1.83
CA HIS A 163 22.53 -15.54 -2.66
C HIS A 163 22.62 -17.07 -2.54
N LYS A 164 21.93 -17.70 -1.57
CA LYS A 164 22.03 -19.14 -1.26
C LYS A 164 20.73 -19.93 -1.42
N GLY A 165 19.58 -19.25 -1.49
CA GLY A 165 18.29 -19.86 -1.86
C GLY A 165 17.58 -20.65 -0.75
N ILE A 166 16.35 -21.09 -1.05
CA ILE A 166 15.39 -21.54 -0.03
C ILE A 166 15.56 -23.03 0.33
N ARG A 167 16.37 -23.33 1.34
CA ARG A 167 16.24 -24.54 2.16
C ARG A 167 16.65 -24.27 3.62
N PRO A 168 15.71 -24.09 4.57
CA PRO A 168 16.06 -24.05 5.99
C PRO A 168 16.60 -25.41 6.42
N LEU A 169 17.86 -25.46 6.86
CA LEU A 169 18.51 -26.68 7.30
C LEU A 169 19.29 -26.39 8.59
N ILE A 170 18.63 -26.65 9.72
CA ILE A 170 19.19 -26.45 11.07
C ILE A 170 20.23 -27.53 11.35
N ILE A 171 21.44 -27.35 10.80
CA ILE A 171 22.58 -28.21 11.11
C ILE A 171 23.02 -27.92 12.56
N PRO A 172 23.24 -28.93 13.42
CA PRO A 172 23.81 -28.73 14.74
C PRO A 172 25.22 -28.13 14.66
N GLY A 173 25.55 -27.19 15.56
CA GLY A 173 26.94 -26.77 15.79
C GLY A 173 27.58 -25.83 14.77
N SER A 174 26.88 -24.82 14.24
CA SER A 174 27.55 -23.60 13.74
C SER A 174 27.22 -22.37 14.58
N PHE A 175 28.07 -21.37 14.37
CA PHE A 175 27.84 -19.96 14.60
C PHE A 175 26.81 -19.42 13.58
N GLY A 176 26.09 -18.35 13.93
CA GLY A 176 24.99 -17.79 13.14
C GLY A 176 23.66 -17.84 13.90
N SER A 177 22.75 -16.90 13.65
CA SER A 177 21.47 -16.85 14.35
C SER A 177 20.51 -18.00 13.95
N LYS A 178 19.68 -18.39 14.92
CA LYS A 178 18.53 -19.30 14.75
C LYS A 178 17.19 -18.56 14.72
N ASP A 179 17.21 -17.23 14.74
CA ASP A 179 16.01 -16.41 14.83
C ASP A 179 15.01 -16.71 13.70
N ILE A 180 13.74 -16.64 14.07
CA ILE A 180 12.61 -16.92 13.19
C ILE A 180 12.36 -15.68 12.33
N VAL A 181 12.45 -15.82 11.00
CA VAL A 181 12.33 -14.71 10.03
C VAL A 181 11.27 -14.98 8.98
N ALA A 182 10.69 -13.91 8.42
CA ALA A 182 9.78 -14.00 7.29
C ALA A 182 10.55 -14.26 5.98
N ASN A 183 9.95 -15.06 5.11
CA ASN A 183 10.47 -15.33 3.76
C ASN A 183 9.83 -14.34 2.77
N TYR A 184 10.60 -13.52 2.01
CA TYR A 184 10.31 -13.31 0.58
C TYR A 184 11.47 -13.73 -0.30
N GLU A 185 11.08 -14.02 -1.52
CA GLU A 185 11.92 -14.21 -2.69
C GLU A 185 11.48 -13.15 -3.70
N SER A 186 12.39 -12.60 -4.52
CA SER A 186 12.02 -11.61 -5.53
C SER A 186 11.01 -12.18 -6.51
N ARG A 187 9.80 -11.60 -6.54
CA ARG A 187 8.73 -12.04 -7.42
C ARG A 187 7.98 -10.85 -8.00
N THR A 188 7.81 -10.86 -9.33
CA THR A 188 6.79 -10.02 -9.96
C THR A 188 5.41 -10.53 -9.54
N ILE A 189 4.63 -9.63 -8.96
CA ILE A 189 3.28 -9.88 -8.46
C ILE A 189 2.30 -9.42 -9.53
N HIS A 190 1.21 -10.17 -9.71
CA HIS A 190 0.02 -9.66 -10.39
C HIS A 190 -1.21 -10.01 -9.55
N LEU A 191 -1.98 -8.99 -9.18
CA LEU A 191 -3.20 -9.09 -8.39
C LEU A 191 -4.36 -8.62 -9.28
N LYS A 192 -5.33 -9.50 -9.53
CA LYS A 192 -6.51 -9.21 -10.35
C LYS A 192 -7.74 -9.22 -9.44
N ILE A 193 -8.37 -8.06 -9.28
CA ILE A 193 -9.48 -7.81 -8.38
C ILE A 193 -10.74 -7.53 -9.21
N ARG A 194 -11.83 -8.26 -8.99
CA ARG A 194 -13.15 -7.84 -9.51
C ARG A 194 -13.68 -6.69 -8.68
N THR A 195 -14.11 -5.61 -9.32
CA THR A 195 -14.50 -4.36 -8.63
C THR A 195 -15.95 -4.37 -8.12
N GLN A 196 -16.73 -5.38 -8.50
CA GLN A 196 -18.17 -5.49 -8.21
C GLN A 196 -18.51 -5.64 -6.71
N SER A 197 -17.65 -6.31 -5.95
CA SER A 197 -17.78 -6.51 -4.49
C SER A 197 -16.86 -5.61 -3.66
N LEU A 198 -16.05 -4.78 -4.33
CA LEU A 198 -15.01 -3.96 -3.74
C LEU A 198 -15.60 -2.88 -2.83
N LYS A 199 -15.22 -2.94 -1.55
CA LYS A 199 -15.41 -1.85 -0.58
C LYS A 199 -14.08 -1.12 -0.38
N THR A 200 -14.14 0.21 -0.28
CA THR A 200 -12.96 1.05 -0.12
C THR A 200 -13.08 1.96 1.10
N GLU A 201 -11.94 2.23 1.75
CA GLU A 201 -11.82 3.23 2.83
C GLU A 201 -10.56 4.07 2.58
N LEU A 202 -10.75 5.38 2.42
CA LEU A 202 -9.66 6.36 2.32
C LEU A 202 -9.11 6.70 3.70
N TYR A 203 -7.79 6.83 3.81
CA TYR A 203 -7.07 7.15 5.05
C TYR A 203 -7.40 6.15 6.21
N PRO A 204 -7.38 4.84 5.93
CA PRO A 204 -7.84 3.81 6.86
C PRO A 204 -7.05 3.82 8.16
N LYS A 205 -7.74 3.57 9.28
CA LYS A 205 -7.05 3.39 10.57
C LYS A 205 -6.21 2.10 10.54
N PRO A 206 -5.03 2.09 11.21
CA PRO A 206 -4.29 0.85 11.42
C PRO A 206 -5.14 -0.18 12.17
N LEU A 207 -5.12 -1.43 11.71
CA LEU A 207 -5.86 -2.55 12.30
C LEU A 207 -4.97 -3.30 13.30
N GLU A 208 -5.48 -3.62 14.49
CA GLU A 208 -4.67 -4.16 15.59
C GLU A 208 -4.30 -5.64 15.40
N GLU A 209 -5.10 -6.36 14.61
CA GLU A 209 -4.92 -7.74 14.18
C GLU A 209 -3.92 -7.91 13.02
N LEU A 210 -3.37 -6.81 12.48
CA LEU A 210 -2.40 -6.84 11.37
C LEU A 210 -0.97 -6.53 11.85
N ASP A 211 -0.03 -7.33 11.37
CA ASP A 211 1.39 -7.24 11.69
C ASP A 211 2.16 -6.46 10.62
N TYR A 212 2.18 -5.13 10.77
CA TYR A 212 2.85 -4.23 9.83
C TYR A 212 4.39 -4.30 9.88
N PHE A 213 5.00 -5.22 10.63
CA PHE A 213 6.47 -5.29 10.76
C PHE A 213 7.19 -5.67 9.45
N HIS A 214 6.50 -6.35 8.53
CA HIS A 214 7.01 -6.72 7.20
C HIS A 214 6.32 -5.96 6.06
N SER A 215 5.69 -4.82 6.37
CA SER A 215 5.04 -3.93 5.41
C SER A 215 5.56 -2.49 5.50
N GLU A 216 5.00 -1.62 4.65
CA GLU A 216 5.13 -0.18 4.89
C GLU A 216 4.56 0.19 6.27
N HIS A 217 5.13 1.21 6.90
CA HIS A 217 4.70 1.68 8.21
C HIS A 217 3.23 2.17 8.13
N PRO A 218 2.32 1.74 9.04
CA PRO A 218 0.87 1.90 8.86
C PRO A 218 0.40 3.36 8.78
N ARG A 219 1.18 4.29 9.33
CA ARG A 219 0.99 5.75 9.15
C ARG A 219 0.89 6.17 7.68
N VAL A 220 1.65 5.53 6.78
CA VAL A 220 1.63 5.84 5.34
C VAL A 220 0.23 5.61 4.75
N PHE A 221 -0.41 4.50 5.10
CA PHE A 221 -1.80 4.23 4.65
C PHE A 221 -2.80 5.18 5.32
N TYR A 222 -2.62 5.48 6.61
CA TYR A 222 -3.49 6.38 7.38
C TYR A 222 -3.43 7.85 6.94
N GLU A 223 -2.33 8.31 6.35
CA GLU A 223 -2.18 9.71 5.90
C GLU A 223 -2.27 9.85 4.36
N HIS A 224 -1.81 8.84 3.62
CA HIS A 224 -1.60 8.85 2.18
C HIS A 224 -1.93 7.47 1.57
N GLY A 225 -3.12 6.92 1.84
CA GLY A 225 -3.51 5.63 1.29
C GLY A 225 -5.00 5.29 1.37
N ILE A 226 -5.30 4.07 0.93
CA ILE A 226 -6.63 3.48 0.82
C ILE A 226 -6.57 1.98 1.19
N GLN A 227 -7.61 1.49 1.85
CA GLN A 227 -7.85 0.06 2.07
C GLN A 227 -8.90 -0.43 1.06
N LEU A 228 -8.59 -1.52 0.37
CA LEU A 228 -9.50 -2.29 -0.48
C LEU A 228 -9.93 -3.55 0.29
N THR A 229 -11.23 -3.76 0.51
CA THR A 229 -11.79 -4.88 1.29
C THR A 229 -12.66 -5.75 0.39
N LEU A 230 -12.33 -7.04 0.29
CA LEU A 230 -12.78 -7.96 -0.76
C LEU A 230 -13.00 -9.38 -0.22
N LYS A 231 -13.81 -10.19 -0.93
CA LYS A 231 -13.80 -11.65 -0.78
C LYS A 231 -12.72 -12.28 -1.65
N GLY A 232 -12.06 -13.33 -1.15
CA GLY A 232 -10.97 -14.00 -1.87
C GLY A 232 -11.36 -14.58 -3.24
N GLU A 233 -12.63 -14.92 -3.44
CA GLU A 233 -13.17 -15.42 -4.72
C GLU A 233 -13.17 -14.38 -5.86
N ASP A 234 -13.07 -13.10 -5.52
CA ASP A 234 -12.93 -11.98 -6.45
C ASP A 234 -11.48 -11.55 -6.68
N VAL A 235 -10.52 -12.17 -5.97
CA VAL A 235 -9.11 -11.82 -6.02
C VAL A 235 -8.27 -12.99 -6.51
N ASN A 236 -7.66 -12.83 -7.68
CA ASN A 236 -6.75 -13.80 -8.26
C ASN A 236 -5.32 -13.28 -8.18
N LEU A 237 -4.46 -14.03 -7.52
CA LEU A 237 -3.07 -13.68 -7.26
C LEU A 237 -2.12 -14.55 -8.10
N LYS A 238 -1.13 -13.92 -8.74
CA LYS A 238 -0.01 -14.57 -9.40
C LYS A 238 1.30 -14.10 -8.79
N VAL A 239 2.20 -15.04 -8.50
CA VAL A 239 3.53 -14.80 -7.94
C VAL A 239 4.59 -15.40 -8.86
N GLY A 240 5.32 -14.52 -9.57
CA GLY A 240 6.33 -14.90 -10.56
C GLY A 240 5.80 -15.87 -11.63
N ALA A 241 6.46 -17.02 -11.77
CA ALA A 241 6.11 -18.06 -12.73
C ALA A 241 4.98 -19.01 -12.27
N ARG A 242 4.42 -18.84 -11.06
CA ARG A 242 3.27 -19.64 -10.60
C ARG A 242 2.02 -19.32 -11.44
N ARG A 243 1.03 -20.23 -11.41
CA ARG A 243 -0.30 -19.99 -12.00
C ARG A 243 -1.10 -19.02 -11.14
N ASP A 244 -1.95 -18.22 -11.78
CA ASP A 244 -2.99 -17.42 -11.12
C ASP A 244 -3.80 -18.32 -10.17
N THR A 245 -3.93 -17.88 -8.91
CA THR A 245 -4.57 -18.63 -7.82
C THR A 245 -5.61 -17.73 -7.16
N THR A 246 -6.87 -18.19 -7.12
CA THR A 246 -7.95 -17.51 -6.41
C THR A 246 -7.72 -17.60 -4.90
N LEU A 247 -7.86 -16.48 -4.19
CA LEU A 247 -7.62 -16.41 -2.75
C LEU A 247 -8.80 -17.01 -1.94
N ARG A 248 -8.57 -17.26 -0.64
CA ARG A 248 -9.57 -17.85 0.27
C ARG A 248 -9.72 -17.00 1.53
N GLY A 249 -10.96 -16.87 2.00
CA GLY A 249 -11.32 -16.01 3.13
C GLY A 249 -11.54 -14.56 2.72
N ASP A 250 -11.35 -13.64 3.66
CA ASP A 250 -11.39 -12.21 3.43
C ASP A 250 -10.03 -11.68 2.97
N VAL A 251 -10.02 -10.63 2.14
CA VAL A 251 -8.81 -10.03 1.57
C VAL A 251 -8.80 -8.53 1.81
N LEU A 252 -7.69 -8.03 2.35
CA LEU A 252 -7.42 -6.61 2.52
C LEU A 252 -6.23 -6.23 1.64
N VAL A 253 -6.33 -5.17 0.86
CA VAL A 253 -5.21 -4.59 0.11
C VAL A 253 -5.05 -3.15 0.54
N PHE A 254 -3.94 -2.83 1.19
CA PHE A 254 -3.54 -1.45 1.44
C PHE A 254 -2.71 -0.95 0.27
N LEU A 255 -3.03 0.25 -0.21
CA LEU A 255 -2.27 0.98 -1.22
C LEU A 255 -1.98 2.38 -0.66
N GLY A 256 -0.75 2.87 -0.82
CA GLY A 256 -0.37 4.19 -0.35
C GLY A 256 0.98 4.66 -0.89
N LYS A 257 1.36 5.89 -0.54
CA LYS A 257 2.67 6.46 -0.89
C LYS A 257 3.29 7.17 0.30
N ASP A 258 4.54 6.84 0.58
CA ASP A 258 5.37 7.59 1.51
C ASP A 258 5.85 8.90 0.86
N PHE A 259 5.58 10.03 1.51
CA PHE A 259 5.96 11.37 1.07
C PHE A 259 6.92 12.07 2.05
N ARG A 260 7.55 11.35 2.99
CA ARG A 260 8.44 11.96 4.02
C ARG A 260 9.60 12.78 3.44
N GLU A 261 9.99 12.56 2.20
CA GLU A 261 11.05 13.30 1.49
C GLU A 261 10.54 14.16 0.32
N GLU A 262 9.24 14.15 0.04
CA GLU A 262 8.62 14.99 -0.99
C GLU A 262 8.12 16.30 -0.39
N THR A 263 8.31 17.39 -1.14
CA THR A 263 7.92 18.75 -0.71
C THR A 263 6.91 19.41 -1.67
N ASP A 264 6.69 18.81 -2.85
CA ASP A 264 5.71 19.28 -3.82
C ASP A 264 4.28 18.94 -3.38
N SER A 265 3.61 19.91 -2.74
CA SER A 265 2.20 19.82 -2.36
C SER A 265 1.26 19.55 -3.55
N ILE A 266 1.63 19.87 -4.79
CA ILE A 266 0.80 19.57 -5.97
C ILE A 266 0.86 18.08 -6.30
N LYS A 267 2.04 17.44 -6.28
CA LYS A 267 2.14 15.97 -6.45
C LYS A 267 1.36 15.22 -5.38
N ILE A 268 1.43 15.70 -4.13
CA ILE A 268 0.70 15.10 -3.00
C ILE A 268 -0.81 15.27 -3.21
N LEU A 269 -1.28 16.44 -3.67
CA LEU A 269 -2.68 16.65 -4.04
C LEU A 269 -3.11 15.71 -5.18
N MET A 270 -2.33 15.64 -6.26
CA MET A 270 -2.60 14.77 -7.42
C MET A 270 -2.74 13.30 -7.01
N PHE A 271 -1.88 12.81 -6.11
CA PHE A 271 -2.00 11.48 -5.55
C PHE A 271 -3.27 11.29 -4.70
N HIS A 272 -3.66 12.29 -3.90
CA HIS A 272 -4.92 12.25 -3.15
C HIS A 272 -6.16 12.28 -4.06
N LEU A 273 -6.11 12.99 -5.19
CA LEU A 273 -7.14 12.98 -6.23
C LEU A 273 -7.21 11.62 -6.94
N TRP A 274 -6.06 11.03 -7.24
CA TRP A 274 -5.93 9.68 -7.78
C TRP A 274 -6.48 8.61 -6.82
N LEU A 275 -6.23 8.74 -5.51
CA LEU A 275 -6.86 7.90 -4.48
C LEU A 275 -8.39 8.11 -4.43
N SER A 276 -8.89 9.33 -4.63
CA SER A 276 -10.33 9.62 -4.70
C SER A 276 -11.00 8.92 -5.90
N ILE A 277 -10.35 8.93 -7.07
CA ILE A 277 -10.80 8.18 -8.27
C ILE A 277 -10.73 6.66 -8.03
N LEU A 278 -9.66 6.16 -7.39
CA LEU A 278 -9.54 4.76 -6.97
C LEU A 278 -10.66 4.35 -6.01
N ASN A 279 -11.05 5.21 -5.08
CA ASN A 279 -12.18 5.03 -4.16
C ASN A 279 -13.55 5.04 -4.88
N ARG A 280 -13.62 5.41 -6.16
CA ARG A 280 -14.82 5.42 -7.01
C ARG A 280 -14.87 4.24 -7.99
N ILE A 281 -13.86 3.36 -8.02
CA ILE A 281 -13.75 2.25 -8.99
C ILE A 281 -14.93 1.25 -8.94
N SER A 282 -15.68 1.18 -7.84
CA SER A 282 -16.95 0.43 -7.76
C SER A 282 -18.04 0.94 -8.72
N PHE A 283 -17.85 2.11 -9.34
CA PHE A 283 -18.80 2.76 -10.25
C PHE A 283 -18.31 2.92 -11.70
N LEU A 284 -17.05 2.58 -12.03
CA LEU A 284 -16.44 2.71 -13.37
C LEU A 284 -16.72 1.49 -14.27
#